data_AF-A0A9E2BYU1-F1
#
_entry.id   AF-A0A9E2BYU1-F1
#
_cell.length_a   1.000
_cell.length_b   1.000
_cell.length_c   1.000
_cell.angle_alpha   90.00
_cell.angle_beta   90.00
_cell.angle_gamma   90.00
#
_symmetry.space_group_name_H-M   'P 1'
#
loop_
_entity.id
_entity.type
_entity.pdbx_description
1 polymer ?
#
loop_
_entity_poly.entity_id
_entity_poly.type
_entity_poly.pdbx_seq_one_letter_code
_entity_poly.pdbx_strand_id
1 'polypeptide(L)'
;MGGDFHLLAGSPCIDAGDPNFTFDPDSTIADIGAFYYDQSVWVEDPIDYNIPDTFTCNTYPNPFNPTTTMRFNLPTAERVYLSVYDISGRLVARLADGFRQAGTHEVTFDGSQLASGIYVYRLEMSGSGTTPTTVTGKMVLMK
;
A
#
# COMPACT_ATOMS: atom_id res chain seq x y z
N MET A 1 33.31 16.10 -27.04
CA MET A 1 32.86 15.12 -26.03
C MET A 1 32.32 15.93 -24.87
N GLY A 2 31.01 16.11 -24.78
CA GLY A 2 30.37 16.77 -23.64
C GLY A 2 29.92 15.68 -22.68
N GLY A 3 30.56 15.60 -21.51
CA GLY A 3 30.08 14.76 -20.42
C GLY A 3 28.89 15.44 -19.74
N ASP A 4 28.08 14.65 -19.04
CA ASP A 4 27.17 15.19 -18.05
C ASP A 4 27.99 15.66 -16.83
N PHE A 5 27.85 16.93 -16.46
CA PHE A 5 28.55 17.56 -15.34
C PHE A 5 27.60 17.91 -14.19
N HIS A 6 26.34 17.45 -14.26
CA HIS A 6 25.39 17.58 -13.17
C HIS A 6 25.72 16.58 -12.05
N LEU A 7 25.55 17.00 -10.80
CA LEU A 7 25.61 16.09 -9.66
C LEU A 7 24.37 15.18 -9.67
N LEU A 8 24.55 13.94 -9.22
CA LEU A 8 23.45 12.99 -9.02
C LEU A 8 22.91 13.11 -7.60
N ALA A 9 21.62 12.80 -7.42
CA ALA A 9 20.97 12.71 -6.12
C ALA A 9 21.78 11.84 -5.15
N GLY A 10 22.01 12.34 -3.92
CA GLY A 10 22.80 11.65 -2.88
C GLY A 10 24.31 11.73 -3.07
N SER A 11 24.81 12.53 -4.01
CA SER A 11 26.24 12.79 -4.16
C SER A 11 26.80 13.47 -2.90
N PRO A 12 27.97 13.04 -2.37
CA PRO A 12 28.61 13.69 -1.23
C PRO A 12 29.17 15.08 -1.57
N CYS A 13 29.12 15.47 -2.86
CA CYS A 13 29.53 16.80 -3.31
C CYS A 13 28.40 17.84 -3.21
N ILE A 14 27.19 17.41 -2.87
CA ILE A 14 26.04 18.28 -2.64
C ILE A 14 26.19 18.95 -1.26
N ASP A 15 25.93 20.26 -1.16
CA ASP A 15 26.04 21.11 0.03
C ASP A 15 27.43 21.07 0.71
N ALA A 16 28.45 20.62 -0.01
CA ALA A 16 29.78 20.35 0.53
C ALA A 16 30.80 21.48 0.29
N GLY A 17 30.40 22.56 -0.37
CA GLY A 17 31.22 23.73 -0.65
C GLY A 17 31.43 24.63 0.57
N ASP A 18 32.10 25.77 0.36
CA ASP A 18 32.42 26.70 1.44
C ASP A 18 31.14 27.40 1.95
N PRO A 19 30.74 27.22 3.22
CA PRO A 19 29.52 27.82 3.77
C PRO A 19 29.59 29.35 3.92
N ASN A 20 30.76 29.96 3.72
CA ASN A 20 30.94 31.41 3.73
C ASN A 20 30.86 32.06 2.34
N PHE A 21 30.62 31.25 1.29
CA PHE A 21 30.43 31.73 -0.07
C PHE A 21 28.95 32.00 -0.39
N THR A 22 28.66 32.50 -1.59
CA THR A 22 27.27 32.72 -2.05
C THR A 22 26.52 31.39 -2.08
N PHE A 23 25.34 31.34 -1.43
CA PHE A 23 24.43 30.20 -1.49
C PHE A 23 23.99 29.90 -2.94
N ASP A 24 23.66 28.65 -3.20
CA ASP A 24 23.11 28.24 -4.49
C ASP A 24 21.69 28.83 -4.70
N PRO A 25 21.16 28.86 -5.94
CA PRO A 25 19.86 29.47 -6.24
C PRO A 25 18.66 28.89 -5.48
N ASP A 26 18.77 27.67 -4.95
CA ASP A 26 17.80 27.01 -4.06
C ASP A 26 18.00 27.37 -2.58
N SER A 27 18.92 28.29 -2.28
CA SER A 27 19.27 28.80 -0.95
C SER A 27 19.98 27.81 -0.03
N THR A 28 20.62 26.77 -0.58
CA THR A 28 21.45 25.82 0.19
C THR A 28 22.94 26.15 0.09
N ILE A 29 23.78 25.40 0.82
CA ILE A 29 25.24 25.60 0.80
C ILE A 29 25.72 25.25 -0.61
N ALA A 30 26.68 26.03 -1.13
CA ALA A 30 27.20 25.79 -2.47
C ALA A 30 27.67 24.34 -2.68
N ASP A 31 27.35 23.76 -3.83
CA ASP A 31 27.86 22.45 -4.24
C ASP A 31 29.32 22.52 -4.72
N ILE A 32 30.05 21.38 -4.65
CA ILE A 32 31.42 21.28 -5.18
C ILE A 32 31.44 21.06 -6.72
N GLY A 33 30.27 20.91 -7.35
CA GLY A 33 30.10 20.68 -8.79
C GLY A 33 30.24 21.94 -9.66
N ALA A 34 30.38 21.76 -10.98
CA ALA A 34 30.37 22.88 -11.93
C ALA A 34 28.97 23.49 -12.12
N PHE A 35 27.94 22.71 -11.80
CA PHE A 35 26.53 23.12 -11.77
C PHE A 35 25.96 22.72 -10.40
N TYR A 36 25.14 23.59 -9.82
CA TYR A 36 24.39 23.32 -8.60
C TYR A 36 23.30 22.26 -8.85
N TYR A 37 23.01 21.47 -7.83
CA TYR A 37 21.92 20.51 -7.78
C TYR A 37 20.70 21.17 -7.17
N ASP A 38 19.65 21.40 -7.97
CA ASP A 38 18.44 22.06 -7.50
C ASP A 38 17.67 21.19 -6.49
N GLN A 39 17.75 21.54 -5.20
CA GLN A 39 16.98 20.91 -4.12
C GLN A 39 15.61 21.57 -3.89
N SER A 40 15.27 22.63 -4.62
CA SER A 40 14.02 23.38 -4.42
C SER A 40 12.78 22.65 -4.95
N VAL A 41 12.99 21.62 -5.79
CA VAL A 41 11.93 20.76 -6.25
C VAL A 41 11.76 19.61 -5.27
N TRP A 42 10.61 19.55 -4.60
CA TRP A 42 10.11 18.35 -3.93
C TRP A 42 9.78 17.30 -5.02
N VAL A 43 10.83 16.76 -5.65
CA VAL A 43 10.74 15.51 -6.38
C VAL A 43 10.83 14.45 -5.30
N GLU A 44 9.71 13.79 -5.02
CA GLU A 44 9.81 12.50 -4.35
C GLU A 44 10.70 11.64 -5.25
N ASP A 45 11.93 11.38 -4.80
CA ASP A 45 12.75 10.32 -5.36
C ASP A 45 11.84 9.10 -5.53
N PRO A 46 11.82 8.42 -6.69
CA PRO A 46 11.10 7.17 -6.80
C PRO A 46 11.90 6.15 -5.99
N ILE A 47 11.67 6.14 -4.67
CA ILE A 47 11.96 4.99 -3.84
C ILE A 47 11.20 3.87 -4.52
N ASP A 48 11.92 2.90 -5.07
CA ASP A 48 11.36 1.69 -5.69
C ASP A 48 10.71 0.86 -4.57
N TYR A 49 9.55 1.33 -4.12
CA TYR A 49 8.72 0.72 -3.12
C TYR A 49 7.91 -0.33 -3.88
N ASN A 50 8.55 -1.47 -4.18
CA ASN A 50 7.80 -2.68 -4.52
C ASN A 50 7.14 -3.29 -3.26
N ILE A 51 6.54 -2.41 -2.46
CA ILE A 51 5.52 -2.75 -1.49
C ILE A 51 4.24 -2.39 -2.21
N PRO A 52 3.30 -3.32 -2.37
CA PRO A 52 2.06 -3.02 -3.07
C PRO A 52 1.41 -1.78 -2.44
N ASP A 53 1.37 -0.68 -3.19
CA ASP A 53 0.67 0.58 -2.82
C ASP A 53 -0.82 0.38 -2.52
N THR A 54 -1.32 -0.82 -2.81
CA THR A 54 -2.70 -1.21 -2.57
C THR A 54 -2.74 -2.41 -1.65
N PHE A 55 -3.30 -2.20 -0.46
CA PHE A 55 -3.84 -3.30 0.32
C PHE A 55 -4.85 -4.03 -0.57
N THR A 56 -4.58 -5.30 -0.87
CA THR A 56 -5.44 -6.13 -1.72
C THR A 56 -6.02 -7.28 -0.94
N CYS A 57 -7.26 -7.61 -1.26
CA CYS A 57 -7.91 -8.83 -0.84
C CYS A 57 -8.49 -9.48 -2.10
N ASN A 58 -7.95 -10.64 -2.46
CA ASN A 58 -8.34 -11.38 -3.64
C ASN A 58 -9.26 -12.54 -3.25
N THR A 59 -10.18 -12.91 -4.14
CA THR A 59 -11.12 -14.00 -3.89
C THR A 59 -11.06 -14.99 -5.06
N TYR A 60 -10.86 -16.28 -4.76
CA TYR A 60 -10.82 -17.31 -5.79
C TYR A 60 -11.40 -18.65 -5.27
N PRO A 61 -12.30 -19.29 -6.03
CA PRO A 61 -12.91 -18.81 -7.28
C PRO A 61 -13.90 -17.64 -7.04
N ASN A 62 -14.14 -16.81 -8.05
CA ASN A 62 -15.22 -15.80 -8.07
C ASN A 62 -15.65 -15.58 -9.53
N PRO A 63 -16.88 -15.96 -9.95
CA PRO A 63 -17.98 -16.52 -9.16
C PRO A 63 -17.64 -17.85 -8.44
N PHE A 64 -18.35 -18.17 -7.35
CA PHE A 64 -18.05 -19.30 -6.48
C PHE A 64 -19.26 -20.20 -6.18
N ASN A 65 -19.02 -21.47 -5.85
CA ASN A 65 -20.05 -22.45 -5.47
C ASN A 65 -19.52 -23.57 -4.53
N PRO A 66 -20.04 -23.72 -3.31
CA PRO A 66 -20.55 -22.66 -2.44
C PRO A 66 -19.40 -21.97 -1.68
N THR A 67 -18.13 -22.33 -1.94
CA THR A 67 -16.96 -21.84 -1.20
C THR A 67 -16.02 -21.01 -2.07
N THR A 68 -15.39 -20.00 -1.47
CA THR A 68 -14.30 -19.23 -2.08
C THR A 68 -13.21 -18.97 -1.04
N THR A 69 -11.96 -18.85 -1.47
CA THR A 69 -10.84 -18.49 -0.60
C THR A 69 -10.53 -17.02 -0.77
N MET A 70 -10.49 -16.30 0.35
CA MET A 70 -10.15 -14.90 0.44
C MET A 70 -8.70 -14.77 0.92
N ARG A 71 -7.84 -14.17 0.09
CA ARG A 71 -6.42 -14.00 0.36
C ARG A 71 -6.07 -12.52 0.49
N PHE A 72 -5.41 -12.14 1.58
CA PHE A 72 -4.93 -10.78 1.82
C PHE A 72 -3.51 -10.80 2.39
N ASN A 73 -2.79 -9.69 2.23
CA ASN A 73 -1.43 -9.53 2.73
C ASN A 73 -1.39 -8.42 3.79
N LEU A 74 -0.65 -8.67 4.86
CA LEU A 74 -0.39 -7.70 5.92
C LEU A 74 1.10 -7.32 5.89
N PRO A 75 1.43 -6.03 5.69
CA PRO A 75 2.82 -5.58 5.67
C PRO A 75 3.47 -5.61 7.06
N THR A 76 2.66 -5.43 8.11
CA THR A 76 3.09 -5.49 9.51
C THR A 76 2.06 -6.25 10.34
N ALA A 77 2.43 -6.62 11.58
CA ALA A 77 1.49 -7.25 12.49
C ALA A 77 0.46 -6.23 13.00
N GLU A 78 -0.82 -6.46 12.72
CA GLU A 78 -1.89 -5.52 13.03
C GLU A 78 -3.24 -6.21 13.30
N ARG A 79 -4.22 -5.42 13.76
CA ARG A 79 -5.58 -5.93 13.99
C ARG A 79 -6.40 -5.87 12.71
N VAL A 80 -7.03 -6.99 12.39
CA VAL A 80 -7.77 -7.21 11.15
C VAL A 80 -9.23 -7.55 11.44
N TYR A 81 -10.14 -6.96 10.69
CA TYR A 81 -11.55 -7.34 10.64
C TYR A 81 -11.95 -7.66 9.19
N LEU A 82 -12.33 -8.90 8.92
CA LEU A 82 -12.85 -9.31 7.62
C LEU A 82 -14.31 -9.72 7.77
N SER A 83 -15.20 -8.91 7.21
CA SER A 83 -16.65 -9.09 7.29
C SER A 83 -17.26 -9.24 5.90
N VAL A 84 -18.33 -10.02 5.78
CA VAL A 84 -19.09 -10.22 4.54
C VAL A 84 -20.54 -9.80 4.77
N TYR A 85 -21.09 -9.08 3.81
CA TYR A 85 -22.43 -8.52 3.81
C TYR A 85 -23.21 -8.95 2.57
N ASP A 86 -24.52 -9.07 2.69
CA ASP A 86 -25.40 -9.16 1.52
C ASP A 86 -25.70 -7.78 0.92
N ILE A 87 -26.41 -7.73 -0.21
CA ILE A 87 -26.75 -6.47 -0.90
C ILE A 87 -27.61 -5.51 -0.08
N SER A 88 -28.26 -5.99 0.98
CA SER A 88 -29.08 -5.16 1.87
C SER A 88 -28.25 -4.53 3.00
N GLY A 89 -26.95 -4.83 3.05
CA GLY A 89 -26.05 -4.38 4.11
C GLY A 89 -26.11 -5.23 5.37
N ARG A 90 -26.82 -6.36 5.37
CA ARG A 90 -26.85 -7.29 6.51
C ARG A 90 -25.53 -8.06 6.56
N LEU A 91 -24.90 -8.07 7.73
CA LEU A 91 -23.72 -8.89 8.02
C LEU A 91 -24.10 -10.38 7.98
N VAL A 92 -23.47 -11.14 7.09
CA VAL A 92 -23.72 -12.58 6.93
C VAL A 92 -22.58 -13.44 7.49
N ALA A 93 -21.36 -12.91 7.56
CA ALA A 93 -20.23 -13.62 8.16
C ALA A 93 -19.15 -12.66 8.66
N ARG A 94 -18.44 -13.06 9.73
CA ARG A 94 -17.17 -12.47 10.16
C ARG A 94 -16.10 -13.55 10.06
N LEU A 95 -15.15 -13.36 9.15
CA LEU A 95 -14.15 -14.34 8.75
C LEU A 95 -12.81 -14.15 9.48
N ALA A 96 -12.51 -12.91 9.88
CA ALA A 96 -11.39 -12.59 10.74
C ALA A 96 -11.77 -11.48 11.72
N ASP A 97 -11.31 -11.61 12.97
CA ASP A 97 -11.46 -10.60 14.03
C ASP A 97 -10.29 -10.75 15.01
N GLY A 98 -9.27 -9.92 14.87
CA GLY A 98 -8.16 -9.90 15.83
C GLY A 98 -6.80 -9.63 15.21
N PHE A 99 -5.77 -9.78 16.05
CA PHE A 99 -4.38 -9.58 15.66
C PHE A 99 -3.89 -10.70 14.73
N ARG A 100 -3.19 -10.29 13.68
CA ARG A 100 -2.53 -11.19 12.72
C ARG A 100 -1.08 -10.75 12.55
N GLN A 101 -0.20 -11.72 12.38
CA GLN A 101 1.21 -11.46 12.08
C GLN A 101 1.37 -10.90 10.67
N ALA A 102 2.48 -10.21 10.40
CA ALA A 102 2.83 -9.82 9.04
C ALA A 102 2.89 -11.06 8.12
N GLY A 103 2.51 -10.89 6.86
CA GLY A 103 2.53 -11.94 5.85
C GLY A 103 1.18 -12.17 5.15
N THR A 104 1.11 -13.26 4.40
CA THR A 104 -0.09 -13.64 3.64
C THR A 104 -1.04 -14.46 4.52
N HIS A 105 -2.33 -14.11 4.48
CA HIS A 105 -3.39 -14.82 5.17
C HIS A 105 -4.46 -15.27 4.18
N GLU A 106 -5.00 -16.46 4.42
CA GLU A 106 -6.08 -17.04 3.63
C GLU A 106 -7.23 -17.45 4.56
N VAL A 107 -8.45 -17.12 4.17
CA VAL A 107 -9.67 -17.50 4.90
C VAL A 107 -10.71 -17.99 3.93
N THR A 108 -11.34 -19.12 4.22
CA THR A 108 -12.42 -19.67 3.42
C THR A 108 -13.75 -19.04 3.81
N PHE A 109 -14.50 -18.57 2.81
CA PHE A 109 -15.90 -18.19 2.96
C PHE A 109 -16.79 -19.33 2.45
N ASP A 110 -17.66 -19.86 3.32
CA ASP A 110 -18.68 -20.84 2.95
C ASP A 110 -20.07 -20.19 2.85
N GLY A 111 -20.60 -20.14 1.63
CA GLY A 111 -21.93 -19.65 1.31
C GLY A 111 -23.01 -20.74 1.30
N SER A 112 -22.76 -21.96 1.80
CA SER A 112 -23.67 -23.11 1.74
C SER A 112 -25.08 -22.84 2.30
N GLN A 113 -25.21 -21.94 3.27
CA GLN A 113 -26.49 -21.52 3.88
C GLN A 113 -27.07 -20.21 3.32
N LEU A 114 -26.44 -19.63 2.30
CA LEU A 114 -26.85 -18.35 1.72
C LEU A 114 -27.48 -18.54 0.32
N ALA A 115 -28.32 -17.59 -0.11
CA ALA A 115 -28.91 -17.61 -1.46
C ALA A 115 -27.89 -17.19 -2.53
N SER A 116 -28.04 -17.66 -3.77
CA SER A 116 -27.28 -17.16 -4.92
C SER A 116 -27.46 -15.65 -5.05
N GLY A 117 -26.38 -14.91 -5.32
CA GLY A 117 -26.41 -13.46 -5.34
C GLY A 117 -25.04 -12.79 -5.17
N ILE A 118 -25.07 -11.46 -5.03
CA ILE A 118 -23.88 -10.64 -4.81
C ILE A 118 -23.66 -10.47 -3.31
N TYR A 119 -22.41 -10.60 -2.89
CA TYR A 119 -21.96 -10.35 -1.53
C TYR A 119 -20.81 -9.34 -1.57
N VAL A 120 -20.72 -8.49 -0.55
CA VAL A 120 -19.65 -7.50 -0.42
C VAL A 120 -18.81 -7.86 0.79
N TYR A 121 -17.50 -7.93 0.63
CA TYR A 121 -16.60 -8.04 1.77
C TYR A 121 -15.99 -6.68 2.12
N ARG A 122 -15.65 -6.52 3.40
CA ARG A 122 -14.92 -5.39 3.95
C ARG A 122 -13.78 -5.93 4.82
N LEU A 123 -12.56 -5.60 4.44
CA LEU A 123 -11.34 -5.87 5.19
C LEU A 123 -10.86 -4.55 5.81
N GLU A 124 -10.85 -4.48 7.14
CA GLU A 124 -10.39 -3.31 7.89
C GLU A 124 -9.09 -3.68 8.61
N MET A 125 -8.08 -2.84 8.46
CA MET A 125 -6.73 -3.02 9.01
C MET A 125 -6.36 -1.78 9.82
N SER A 126 -6.01 -1.98 11.08
CA SER A 126 -5.63 -0.92 12.01
C SER A 126 -4.35 -1.31 12.75
N GLY A 127 -3.24 -0.79 12.25
CA GLY A 127 -1.91 -0.92 12.85
C GLY A 127 -1.54 0.29 13.73
N SER A 128 -0.59 0.10 14.66
CA SER A 128 -0.18 1.11 15.66
C SER A 128 0.68 2.27 15.11
N GLY A 129 0.63 2.54 13.81
CA GLY A 129 1.45 3.57 13.16
C GLY A 129 1.09 3.88 11.71
N THR A 130 0.01 3.29 11.18
CA THR A 130 -0.45 3.48 9.79
C THR A 130 -1.89 3.95 9.81
N THR A 131 -2.27 4.83 8.88
CA THR A 131 -3.65 5.25 8.67
C THR A 131 -4.55 4.02 8.53
N PRO A 132 -5.71 3.96 9.23
CA PRO A 132 -6.62 2.83 9.12
C PRO A 132 -7.00 2.61 7.65
N THR A 133 -6.75 1.40 7.16
CA THR A 133 -6.99 1.07 5.76
C THR A 133 -8.16 0.12 5.64
N THR A 134 -9.06 0.42 4.70
CA THR A 134 -10.23 -0.41 4.39
C THR A 134 -10.20 -0.83 2.94
N VAL A 135 -10.30 -2.12 2.69
CA VAL A 135 -10.41 -2.72 1.36
C VAL A 135 -11.77 -3.36 1.22
N THR A 136 -12.47 -3.07 0.14
CA THR A 136 -13.77 -3.67 -0.18
C THR A 136 -13.73 -4.36 -1.53
N GLY A 137 -14.62 -5.33 -1.70
CA GLY A 137 -14.83 -5.96 -3.00
C GLY A 137 -16.10 -6.80 -3.00
N LYS A 138 -16.44 -7.31 -4.19
CA LYS A 138 -17.68 -8.07 -4.41
C LYS A 138 -17.38 -9.51 -4.81
N MET A 139 -18.22 -10.41 -4.35
CA MET A 139 -18.21 -11.84 -4.68
C MET A 139 -19.58 -12.24 -5.24
N VAL A 140 -19.60 -13.18 -6.17
CA VAL A 140 -20.84 -13.69 -6.77
C VAL A 140 -21.00 -15.18 -6.44
N LEU A 141 -22.01 -15.51 -5.63
CA LEU A 141 -22.37 -16.90 -5.31
C LEU A 141 -23.34 -17.43 -6.38
N MET A 142 -23.00 -18.57 -6.98
CA MET A 142 -23.82 -19.26 -7.98
C MET A 142 -24.04 -20.72 -7.56
N LYS A 143 -25.18 -21.01 -6.93
CA LYS A 143 -25.66 -22.38 -6.68
C LYS A 143 -26.62 -22.87 -7.75
#